data_AF-A0A9R0VJ95-F1
#
_entry.id   AF-A0A9R0VJ95-F1
#
_cell.length_a   1.000
_cell.length_b   1.000
_cell.length_c   1.000
_cell.angle_alpha   90.00
_cell.angle_beta   90.00
_cell.angle_gamma   90.00
#
_symmetry.space_group_name_H-M   'P 1'
#
loop_
_entity.id
_entity.type
_entity.pdbx_description
1 polymer ?
#
loop_
_entity_poly.entity_id
_entity_poly.type
_entity_poly.pdbx_seq_one_letter_code
_entity_poly.pdbx_strand_id
1 'polypeptide(L)'
;MLKGHEGVQVDIIDRLPTPFGLVRSGVAPDHPETKIVVNQFSRVAANPRCSFFGNVTLGSDVSLSELRKTYDVVVLAYGAESDRSFGIPGEDLRGIHSAREFVWWYNGHPDMCNLAPDLTNTDSAVVLGQGNVALDVARILLRCTTELASTDIAGYALDALRSSTIRKVYLVGRRGPVQAACTAKELREILGLKNVNVCIKEADLATSPADKVCAVKYGRHCTLCFVTD
;
A
#
# COMPACT_ATOMS: atom_id res chain seq x y z
N MET A 1 2.19 -27.97 -3.17
CA MET A 1 3.42 -28.73 -2.85
C MET A 1 3.31 -29.45 -1.52
N LEU A 2 3.73 -28.90 -0.37
CA LEU A 2 3.94 -29.65 0.89
C LEU A 2 2.83 -30.62 1.36
N LYS A 3 1.54 -30.35 1.10
CA LYS A 3 0.41 -31.25 1.43
C LYS A 3 0.20 -32.43 0.47
N GLY A 4 0.78 -32.39 -0.74
CA GLY A 4 0.54 -33.38 -1.81
C GLY A 4 1.75 -34.22 -2.19
N HIS A 5 2.93 -33.92 -1.65
CA HIS A 5 4.17 -34.67 -1.89
C HIS A 5 4.98 -34.74 -0.60
N GLU A 6 5.31 -35.96 -0.15
CA GLU A 6 5.95 -36.19 1.16
C GLU A 6 7.48 -35.98 1.11
N GLY A 7 8.13 -36.27 -0.02
CA GLY A 7 9.56 -36.05 -0.21
C GLY A 7 10.00 -34.60 -0.46
N VAL A 8 9.07 -33.66 -0.67
CA VAL A 8 9.40 -32.26 -1.03
C VAL A 8 9.80 -31.45 0.20
N GLN A 9 10.94 -30.78 0.12
CA GLN A 9 11.38 -29.70 1.01
C GLN A 9 11.21 -28.34 0.31
N VAL A 10 11.09 -27.26 1.07
CA VAL A 10 10.87 -25.89 0.56
C VAL A 10 11.69 -24.91 1.39
N ASP A 11 12.63 -24.22 0.75
CA ASP A 11 13.36 -23.10 1.38
C ASP A 11 12.83 -21.77 0.84
N ILE A 12 12.45 -20.87 1.74
CA ILE A 12 11.98 -19.52 1.42
C ILE A 12 13.15 -18.56 1.67
N ILE A 13 13.65 -17.94 0.61
CA ILE A 13 14.76 -16.98 0.65
C ILE A 13 14.18 -15.57 0.44
N ASP A 14 14.52 -14.63 1.31
CA ASP A 14 13.98 -13.25 1.31
C ASP A 14 15.07 -12.22 1.67
N ARG A 15 15.07 -11.07 0.99
CA ARG A 15 15.98 -9.95 1.29
C ARG A 15 15.74 -9.36 2.67
N LEU A 16 14.51 -9.43 3.18
CA LEU A 16 14.14 -8.86 4.47
C LEU A 16 14.35 -9.87 5.62
N PRO A 17 14.69 -9.41 6.84
CA PRO A 17 14.76 -10.28 8.01
C PRO A 17 13.37 -10.73 8.51
N THR A 18 12.28 -10.15 8.00
CA THR A 18 10.90 -10.52 8.38
C THR A 18 10.09 -10.97 7.16
N PRO A 19 9.43 -12.14 7.21
CA PRO A 19 8.65 -12.68 6.09
C PRO A 19 7.32 -11.95 5.86
N PHE A 20 6.52 -12.50 4.93
CA PHE A 20 5.16 -12.10 4.53
C PHE A 20 5.05 -10.89 3.60
N GLY A 21 6.17 -10.22 3.27
CA GLY A 21 6.24 -9.16 2.26
C GLY A 21 5.16 -8.09 2.43
N LEU A 22 4.44 -7.76 1.36
CA LEU A 22 3.40 -6.73 1.36
C LEU A 22 2.19 -7.02 2.29
N VAL A 23 2.01 -8.24 2.82
CA VAL A 23 1.00 -8.46 3.89
C VAL A 23 1.44 -7.82 5.21
N ARG A 24 2.76 -7.68 5.41
CA ARG A 24 3.37 -6.95 6.54
C ARG A 24 3.63 -5.48 6.18
N SER A 25 4.20 -5.20 5.01
CA SER A 25 4.71 -3.87 4.64
C SER A 25 3.82 -3.03 3.71
N GLY A 26 2.79 -3.63 3.10
CA GLY A 26 1.89 -2.97 2.14
C GLY A 26 0.48 -2.75 2.68
N VAL A 27 -0.16 -3.81 3.18
CA VAL A 27 -1.51 -3.76 3.76
C VAL A 27 -1.55 -2.69 4.87
N ALA A 28 -2.52 -1.79 4.80
CA ALA A 28 -2.60 -0.67 5.72
C ALA A 28 -2.82 -1.15 7.18
N PRO A 29 -2.32 -0.39 8.18
CA PRO A 29 -2.46 -0.77 9.58
C PRO A 29 -3.93 -0.68 10.07
N ASP A 30 -4.79 0.05 9.35
CA ASP A 30 -6.24 0.03 9.56
C ASP A 30 -6.98 -1.15 8.91
N HIS A 31 -6.25 -2.12 8.32
CA HIS A 31 -6.76 -3.40 7.79
C HIS A 31 -6.18 -4.67 8.47
N PRO A 32 -6.29 -4.82 9.79
CA PRO A 32 -5.79 -6.00 10.50
C PRO A 32 -6.48 -7.29 10.05
N GLU A 33 -7.72 -7.24 9.53
CA GLU A 33 -8.45 -8.41 9.04
C GLU A 33 -7.81 -9.01 7.79
N THR A 34 -7.23 -8.17 6.93
CA THR A 34 -6.47 -8.60 5.75
C THR A 34 -5.12 -9.20 6.16
N LYS A 35 -4.51 -8.72 7.25
CA LYS A 35 -3.27 -9.28 7.81
C LYS A 35 -3.44 -10.68 8.45
N ILE A 36 -4.67 -11.14 8.74
CA ILE A 36 -4.96 -12.46 9.35
C ILE A 36 -4.38 -13.64 8.55
N VAL A 37 -4.20 -13.50 7.23
CA VAL A 37 -3.61 -14.56 6.36
C VAL A 37 -2.20 -14.99 6.80
N VAL A 38 -1.47 -14.16 7.54
CA VAL A 38 -0.20 -14.51 8.20
C VAL A 38 -0.34 -15.80 9.03
N ASN A 39 -1.48 -16.04 9.69
CA ASN A 39 -1.72 -17.27 10.45
C ASN A 39 -1.68 -18.54 9.58
N GLN A 40 -2.06 -18.44 8.30
CA GLN A 40 -1.92 -19.55 7.35
C GLN A 40 -0.47 -19.72 6.90
N PHE A 41 0.24 -18.62 6.64
CA PHE A 41 1.66 -18.67 6.24
C PHE A 41 2.55 -19.22 7.36
N SER A 42 2.37 -18.78 8.61
CA SER A 42 3.10 -19.31 9.77
C SER A 42 2.88 -20.82 9.97
N ARG A 43 1.67 -21.34 9.69
CA ARG A 43 1.39 -22.80 9.73
C ARG A 43 2.09 -23.58 8.62
N VAL A 44 2.45 -22.92 7.50
CA VAL A 44 3.24 -23.54 6.41
C VAL A 44 4.73 -23.44 6.71
N ALA A 45 5.21 -22.29 7.21
CA ALA A 45 6.59 -22.08 7.63
C ALA A 45 6.99 -22.96 8.84
N ALA A 46 6.06 -23.28 9.73
CA ALA A 46 6.29 -24.20 10.86
C ALA A 46 6.28 -25.69 10.47
N ASN A 47 6.25 -26.06 9.17
CA ASN A 47 6.42 -27.45 8.75
C ASN A 47 7.92 -27.82 8.80
N PRO A 48 8.32 -28.98 9.35
CA PRO A 48 9.74 -29.38 9.41
C PRO A 48 10.45 -29.56 8.05
N ARG A 49 9.72 -29.46 6.93
CA ARG A 49 10.26 -29.46 5.55
C ARG A 49 10.17 -28.06 4.91
N CYS A 50 10.05 -27.01 5.71
CA CYS A 50 9.93 -25.63 5.28
C CYS A 50 10.91 -24.76 6.08
N SER A 51 11.87 -24.12 5.40
CA SER A 51 12.87 -23.24 6.02
C SER A 51 12.63 -21.79 5.60
N PHE A 52 13.09 -20.83 6.42
CA PHE A 52 13.12 -19.41 6.06
C PHE A 52 14.52 -18.83 6.25
N PHE A 53 15.05 -18.23 5.18
CA PHE A 53 16.35 -17.57 5.10
C PHE A 53 16.12 -16.10 4.72
N GLY A 54 15.73 -15.31 5.72
CA GLY A 54 15.64 -13.85 5.60
C GLY A 54 17.02 -13.20 5.65
N ASN A 55 17.10 -11.94 5.20
CA ASN A 55 18.35 -11.18 5.04
C ASN A 55 19.31 -11.83 4.02
N VAL A 56 18.77 -12.39 2.93
CA VAL A 56 19.53 -13.00 1.82
C VAL A 56 18.99 -12.50 0.47
N THR A 57 19.82 -11.75 -0.25
CA THR A 57 19.43 -11.00 -1.45
C THR A 57 19.78 -11.76 -2.72
N LEU A 58 18.76 -12.19 -3.47
CA LEU A 58 18.95 -12.75 -4.81
C LEU A 58 19.61 -11.73 -5.75
N GLY A 59 20.76 -12.08 -6.32
CA GLY A 59 21.56 -11.23 -7.20
C GLY A 59 22.72 -10.50 -6.52
N SER A 60 22.80 -10.50 -5.19
CA SER A 60 23.95 -9.99 -4.41
C SER A 60 24.59 -11.10 -3.60
N ASP A 61 23.82 -11.72 -2.72
CA ASP A 61 24.33 -12.67 -1.72
C ASP A 61 24.26 -14.12 -2.22
N VAL A 62 23.42 -14.36 -3.23
CA VAL A 62 23.28 -15.64 -3.96
C VAL A 62 22.78 -15.39 -5.38
N SER A 63 23.32 -16.07 -6.39
CA SER A 63 22.84 -15.96 -7.77
C SER A 63 21.74 -16.96 -8.13
N LEU A 64 20.89 -16.59 -9.09
CA LEU A 64 19.90 -17.53 -9.67
C LEU A 64 20.57 -18.77 -10.30
N SER A 65 21.81 -18.63 -10.79
CA SER A 65 22.63 -19.73 -11.32
C SER A 65 23.15 -20.71 -10.26
N GLU A 66 23.20 -20.31 -8.99
CA GLU A 66 23.53 -21.22 -7.87
C GLU A 66 22.27 -21.89 -7.36
N LEU A 67 21.19 -21.15 -7.15
CA LEU A 67 19.90 -21.74 -6.76
C LEU A 67 19.43 -22.83 -7.75
N ARG A 68 19.62 -22.62 -9.05
CA ARG A 68 19.30 -23.61 -10.11
C ARG A 68 20.29 -24.78 -10.23
N LYS A 69 21.34 -24.84 -9.40
CA LYS A 69 22.21 -26.01 -9.23
C LYS A 69 21.93 -26.73 -7.91
N THR A 70 21.50 -25.99 -6.88
CA THR A 70 21.20 -26.52 -5.54
C THR A 70 19.80 -27.10 -5.42
N TYR A 71 18.81 -26.55 -6.13
CA TYR A 71 17.39 -26.94 -6.03
C TYR A 71 16.84 -27.44 -7.38
N ASP A 72 16.01 -28.49 -7.34
CA ASP A 72 15.32 -29.04 -8.52
C ASP A 72 14.40 -28.03 -9.22
N VAL A 73 13.78 -27.15 -8.42
CA VAL A 73 12.82 -26.13 -8.88
C VAL A 73 13.05 -24.84 -8.10
N VAL A 74 13.23 -23.73 -8.81
CA VAL A 74 13.31 -22.38 -8.23
C VAL A 74 12.07 -21.59 -8.63
N VAL A 75 11.33 -21.06 -7.66
CA VAL A 75 10.13 -20.24 -7.88
C VAL A 75 10.45 -18.78 -7.55
N LEU A 76 10.36 -17.89 -8.54
CA LEU A 76 10.57 -16.45 -8.34
C LEU A 76 9.26 -15.81 -7.86
N ALA A 77 9.26 -15.37 -6.60
CA ALA A 77 8.07 -14.81 -5.93
C ALA A 77 8.32 -13.43 -5.27
N TYR A 78 9.38 -12.71 -5.68
CA TYR A 78 9.84 -11.45 -5.08
C TYR A 78 8.91 -10.23 -5.33
N GLY A 79 7.77 -10.41 -6.02
CA GLY A 79 6.81 -9.33 -6.28
C GLY A 79 7.35 -8.26 -7.23
N ALA A 80 7.11 -6.99 -6.88
CA ALA A 80 7.62 -5.83 -7.60
C ALA A 80 7.92 -4.71 -6.59
N GLU A 81 9.21 -4.42 -6.38
CA GLU A 81 9.67 -3.38 -5.44
C GLU A 81 9.81 -2.00 -6.08
N SER A 82 9.81 -1.91 -7.42
CA SER A 82 10.05 -0.68 -8.17
C SER A 82 8.77 0.11 -8.47
N ASP A 83 8.86 1.43 -8.29
CA ASP A 83 7.80 2.37 -8.67
C ASP A 83 7.79 2.70 -10.17
N ARG A 84 6.78 3.47 -10.56
CA ARG A 84 6.73 4.13 -11.87
C ARG A 84 6.98 5.61 -11.67
N SER A 85 8.14 6.08 -12.14
CA SER A 85 8.36 7.51 -12.40
C SER A 85 7.32 8.03 -13.39
N PHE A 86 7.00 9.32 -13.30
CA PHE A 86 6.07 10.00 -14.19
C PHE A 86 6.75 10.55 -15.45
N GLY A 87 8.06 10.82 -15.41
CA GLY A 87 8.81 11.44 -16.50
C GLY A 87 8.47 12.93 -16.69
N ILE A 88 8.22 13.66 -15.60
CA ILE A 88 7.71 15.03 -15.62
C ILE A 88 8.62 16.02 -14.87
N PRO A 89 8.71 17.29 -15.34
CA PRO A 89 9.52 18.30 -14.66
C PRO A 89 9.13 18.48 -13.19
N GLY A 90 10.08 18.27 -12.29
CA GLY A 90 9.91 18.47 -10.85
C GLY A 90 9.47 17.25 -10.05
N GLU A 91 9.46 16.03 -10.62
CA GLU A 91 9.16 14.81 -9.85
C GLU A 91 10.19 14.50 -8.74
N ASP A 92 11.42 15.02 -8.85
CA ASP A 92 12.48 14.92 -7.83
C ASP A 92 12.41 16.00 -6.73
N LEU A 93 11.38 16.85 -6.69
CA LEU A 93 11.29 17.93 -5.70
C LEU A 93 10.95 17.40 -4.30
N ARG A 94 11.55 18.01 -3.25
CA ARG A 94 11.28 17.65 -1.85
C ARG A 94 9.78 17.74 -1.54
N GLY A 95 9.22 16.64 -1.04
CA GLY A 95 7.79 16.48 -0.74
C GLY A 95 7.03 15.70 -1.82
N ILE A 96 7.63 15.46 -2.99
CA ILE A 96 7.18 14.42 -3.90
C ILE A 96 7.73 13.08 -3.39
N HIS A 97 6.82 12.11 -3.23
CA HIS A 97 7.12 10.75 -2.80
C HIS A 97 6.18 9.79 -3.55
N SER A 98 6.62 8.58 -3.85
CA SER A 98 5.70 7.55 -4.32
C SER A 98 4.76 7.11 -3.19
N ALA A 99 3.57 6.61 -3.58
CA ALA A 99 2.65 6.04 -2.60
C ALA A 99 3.25 4.82 -1.89
N ARG A 100 4.10 4.02 -2.58
CA ARG A 100 4.78 2.86 -2.00
C ARG A 100 5.73 3.26 -0.88
N GLU A 101 6.54 4.30 -1.08
CA GLU A 101 7.48 4.79 -0.06
C GLU A 101 6.74 5.26 1.20
N PHE A 102 5.66 6.02 1.04
CA PHE A 102 4.84 6.48 2.17
C PHE A 102 4.15 5.31 2.91
N VAL A 103 3.66 4.30 2.17
CA VAL A 103 3.09 3.06 2.73
C VAL A 103 4.14 2.26 3.50
N TRP A 104 5.33 2.10 2.92
CA TRP A 104 6.46 1.40 3.53
C TRP A 104 6.96 2.14 4.78
N TRP A 105 6.99 3.47 4.77
CA TRP A 105 7.29 4.30 5.93
C TRP A 105 6.28 4.10 7.07
N TYR A 106 4.97 4.18 6.82
CA TYR A 106 3.98 3.99 7.90
C TYR A 106 3.89 2.53 8.40
N ASN A 107 4.21 1.54 7.56
CA ASN A 107 4.23 0.11 7.94
C ASN A 107 5.59 -0.36 8.51
N GLY A 108 6.56 0.53 8.73
CA GLY A 108 7.81 0.17 9.41
C GLY A 108 8.82 -0.59 8.55
N HIS A 109 8.80 -0.44 7.23
CA HIS A 109 9.73 -1.11 6.32
C HIS A 109 11.16 -0.58 6.48
N PRO A 110 12.20 -1.44 6.55
CA PRO A 110 13.59 -1.01 6.76
C PRO A 110 14.06 0.06 5.77
N ASP A 111 13.82 -0.15 4.47
CA ASP A 111 14.30 0.76 3.40
C ASP A 111 13.70 2.17 3.47
N MET A 112 12.59 2.39 4.20
CA MET A 112 11.83 3.64 4.21
C MET A 112 11.60 4.24 5.61
N CYS A 113 12.22 3.68 6.65
CA CYS A 113 12.07 4.20 8.01
C CYS A 113 12.58 5.64 8.17
N ASN A 114 13.51 6.06 7.32
CA ASN A 114 14.11 7.40 7.31
C ASN A 114 13.47 8.37 6.30
N LEU A 115 12.34 8.02 5.66
CA LEU A 115 11.70 8.85 4.61
C LEU A 115 11.34 10.28 5.09
N ALA A 116 10.96 10.41 6.37
CA ALA A 116 10.66 11.67 7.05
C ALA A 116 9.83 12.70 6.21
N PRO A 117 8.64 12.29 5.70
CA PRO A 117 7.79 13.19 4.90
C PRO A 117 7.36 14.42 5.70
N ASP A 118 7.40 15.61 5.08
CA ASP A 118 7.01 16.86 5.73
C ASP A 118 5.49 17.02 5.74
N LEU A 119 4.87 16.61 6.85
CA LEU A 119 3.43 16.71 7.08
C LEU A 119 3.03 18.01 7.81
N THR A 120 3.94 18.98 7.95
CA THR A 120 3.75 20.17 8.81
C THR A 120 3.71 21.49 8.03
N ASN A 121 4.39 21.55 6.88
CA ASN A 121 4.54 22.75 6.06
C ASN A 121 3.31 23.10 5.17
N THR A 122 2.25 22.28 5.17
CA THR A 122 1.05 22.48 4.33
C THR A 122 -0.19 21.83 4.96
N ASP A 123 -1.39 22.35 4.68
CA ASP A 123 -2.65 21.73 5.11
C ASP A 123 -3.25 20.74 4.09
N SER A 124 -2.58 20.56 2.95
CA SER A 124 -3.11 19.85 1.79
C SER A 124 -2.07 18.90 1.17
N ALA A 125 -2.46 17.65 0.96
CA ALA A 125 -1.68 16.65 0.21
C ALA A 125 -2.41 16.25 -1.10
N VAL A 126 -1.64 15.90 -2.13
CA VAL A 126 -2.16 15.46 -3.44
C VAL A 126 -1.64 14.06 -3.73
N VAL A 127 -2.54 13.13 -4.06
CA VAL A 127 -2.20 11.75 -4.45
C VAL A 127 -2.60 11.54 -5.91
N LEU A 128 -1.62 11.23 -6.75
CA LEU A 128 -1.82 10.96 -8.17
C LEU A 128 -2.24 9.50 -8.38
N GLY A 129 -3.54 9.24 -8.29
CA GLY A 129 -4.12 7.92 -8.51
C GLY A 129 -5.51 7.74 -7.90
N GLN A 130 -6.25 6.76 -8.44
CA GLN A 130 -7.58 6.36 -7.98
C GLN A 130 -7.65 4.83 -7.81
N GLY A 131 -6.63 4.24 -7.19
CA GLY A 131 -6.58 2.81 -6.80
C GLY A 131 -6.69 2.64 -5.28
N ASN A 132 -6.78 1.40 -4.79
CA ASN A 132 -6.84 1.12 -3.34
C ASN A 132 -5.71 1.84 -2.57
N VAL A 133 -4.46 1.73 -3.02
CA VAL A 133 -3.29 2.36 -2.37
C VAL A 133 -3.43 3.89 -2.24
N ALA A 134 -4.11 4.56 -3.18
CA ALA A 134 -4.37 6.00 -3.08
C ALA A 134 -5.43 6.31 -2.01
N LEU A 135 -6.41 5.42 -1.81
CA LEU A 135 -7.32 5.49 -0.68
C LEU A 135 -6.60 5.17 0.64
N ASP A 136 -5.70 4.19 0.66
CA ASP A 136 -4.92 3.83 1.86
C ASP A 136 -4.10 5.02 2.37
N VAL A 137 -3.34 5.68 1.49
CA VAL A 137 -2.60 6.92 1.82
C VAL A 137 -3.55 8.02 2.31
N ALA A 138 -4.70 8.22 1.66
CA ALA A 138 -5.68 9.23 2.07
C ALA A 138 -6.35 8.91 3.43
N ARG A 139 -6.62 7.63 3.74
CA ARG A 139 -7.13 7.21 5.05
C ARG A 139 -6.08 7.44 6.12
N ILE A 140 -4.82 7.05 5.92
CA ILE A 140 -3.76 7.23 6.93
C ILE A 140 -3.45 8.72 7.20
N LEU A 141 -3.51 9.58 6.18
CA LEU A 141 -3.35 11.04 6.34
C LEU A 141 -4.51 11.75 7.06
N LEU A 142 -5.72 11.18 7.06
CA LEU A 142 -6.94 11.84 7.56
C LEU A 142 -7.61 11.13 8.75
N ARG A 143 -7.29 9.87 9.04
CA ARG A 143 -7.85 9.11 10.17
C ARG A 143 -7.36 9.68 11.50
N CYS A 144 -8.24 9.67 12.51
CA CYS A 144 -7.91 10.12 13.85
C CYS A 144 -6.70 9.35 14.42
N THR A 145 -5.68 10.06 14.90
CA THR A 145 -4.44 9.45 15.40
C THR A 145 -4.63 8.62 16.67
N THR A 146 -5.75 8.79 17.39
CA THR A 146 -6.13 7.89 18.50
C THR A 146 -6.71 6.56 18.03
N GLU A 147 -7.31 6.49 16.82
CA GLU A 147 -7.66 5.21 16.18
C GLU A 147 -6.39 4.54 15.62
N LEU A 148 -5.50 5.30 14.97
CA LEU A 148 -4.22 4.75 14.49
C LEU A 148 -3.33 4.24 15.63
N ALA A 149 -3.38 4.85 16.82
CA ALA A 149 -2.62 4.41 17.99
C ALA A 149 -2.99 3.02 18.54
N SER A 150 -4.06 2.37 18.05
CA SER A 150 -4.40 0.98 18.37
C SER A 150 -4.06 -0.03 17.25
N THR A 151 -3.38 0.43 16.20
CA THR A 151 -2.98 -0.39 15.04
C THR A 151 -1.49 -0.77 15.07
N ASP A 152 -0.99 -1.54 14.09
CA ASP A 152 0.42 -1.89 13.95
C ASP A 152 1.26 -0.86 13.17
N ILE A 153 0.78 0.40 13.08
CA ILE A 153 1.50 1.52 12.47
C ILE A 153 2.85 1.80 13.17
N ALA A 154 3.87 2.18 12.41
CA ALA A 154 5.18 2.54 12.95
C ALA A 154 5.09 3.77 13.87
N GLY A 155 5.71 3.69 15.06
CA GLY A 155 5.62 4.74 16.09
C GLY A 155 6.07 6.12 15.60
N TYR A 156 7.18 6.20 14.86
CA TYR A 156 7.66 7.45 14.28
C TYR A 156 6.69 8.05 13.25
N ALA A 157 5.94 7.21 12.52
CA ALA A 157 4.94 7.66 11.56
C ALA A 157 3.68 8.16 12.28
N LEU A 158 3.26 7.48 13.36
CA LEU A 158 2.20 7.94 14.23
C LEU A 158 2.53 9.29 14.90
N ASP A 159 3.77 9.51 15.33
CA ASP A 159 4.20 10.77 15.92
C ASP A 159 4.29 11.91 14.90
N ALA A 160 4.77 11.64 13.68
CA ALA A 160 4.66 12.59 12.56
C ALA A 160 3.20 12.93 12.21
N LEU A 161 2.31 11.93 12.21
CA LEU A 161 0.87 12.12 11.98
C LEU A 161 0.18 12.89 13.12
N ARG A 162 0.63 12.75 14.38
CA ARG A 162 0.16 13.56 15.52
C ARG A 162 0.52 15.04 15.37
N SER A 163 1.66 15.35 14.76
CA SER A 163 2.08 16.72 14.44
C SER A 163 1.53 17.25 13.11
N SER A 164 0.88 16.41 12.30
CA SER A 164 0.45 16.74 10.95
C SER A 164 -0.53 17.92 10.90
N THR A 165 -0.28 18.85 9.99
CA THR A 165 -1.18 19.96 9.64
C THR A 165 -2.11 19.62 8.46
N ILE A 166 -1.94 18.47 7.80
CA ILE A 166 -2.78 18.00 6.69
C ILE A 166 -4.26 17.86 7.12
N ARG A 167 -5.15 18.61 6.47
CA ARG A 167 -6.62 18.53 6.63
C ARG A 167 -7.37 18.26 5.32
N LYS A 168 -6.69 18.34 4.18
CA LYS A 168 -7.24 18.03 2.85
C LYS A 168 -6.38 17.00 2.13
N VAL A 169 -7.02 16.04 1.46
CA VAL A 169 -6.35 15.17 0.48
C VAL A 169 -7.10 15.27 -0.85
N TYR A 170 -6.34 15.38 -1.93
CA TYR A 170 -6.84 15.42 -3.30
C TYR A 170 -6.49 14.12 -4.01
N LEU A 171 -7.47 13.44 -4.61
CA LEU A 171 -7.29 12.21 -5.37
C LEU A 171 -7.42 12.51 -6.87
N VAL A 172 -6.29 12.65 -7.53
CA VAL A 172 -6.23 13.09 -8.93
C VAL A 172 -6.27 11.88 -9.85
N GLY A 173 -7.18 11.89 -10.83
CA GLY A 173 -7.35 10.81 -11.80
C GLY A 173 -7.25 11.30 -13.23
N ARG A 174 -6.37 10.69 -14.03
CA ARG A 174 -6.24 10.93 -15.47
C ARG A 174 -7.40 10.40 -16.34
N ARG A 175 -8.52 9.98 -15.71
CA ARG A 175 -9.72 9.37 -16.32
C ARG A 175 -10.91 9.57 -15.36
N GLY A 176 -12.13 9.37 -15.87
CA GLY A 176 -13.36 9.46 -15.11
C GLY A 176 -13.55 8.32 -14.08
N PRO A 177 -14.60 8.44 -13.22
CA PRO A 177 -14.83 7.53 -12.09
C PRO A 177 -15.13 6.09 -12.52
N VAL A 178 -15.62 5.86 -13.75
CA VAL A 178 -15.88 4.53 -14.30
C VAL A 178 -14.58 3.75 -14.57
N GLN A 179 -13.44 4.43 -14.70
CA GLN A 179 -12.12 3.79 -14.85
C GLN A 179 -11.22 3.94 -13.62
N ALA A 180 -11.81 4.25 -12.46
CA ALA A 180 -11.13 4.14 -11.17
C ALA A 180 -10.77 2.67 -10.88
N ALA A 181 -9.64 2.46 -10.22
CA ALA A 181 -9.11 1.14 -9.85
C ALA A 181 -9.34 0.78 -8.37
N CYS A 182 -10.00 1.65 -7.60
CA CYS A 182 -10.38 1.38 -6.22
C CYS A 182 -11.59 0.45 -6.16
N THR A 183 -11.60 -0.48 -5.21
CA THR A 183 -12.73 -1.40 -5.02
C THR A 183 -13.86 -0.75 -4.23
N ALA A 184 -15.07 -1.29 -4.39
CA ALA A 184 -16.24 -0.86 -3.62
C ALA A 184 -16.15 -1.19 -2.11
N LYS A 185 -15.16 -1.94 -1.62
CA LYS A 185 -14.85 -2.05 -0.18
C LYS A 185 -14.18 -0.75 0.28
N GLU A 186 -12.99 -0.49 -0.24
CA GLU A 186 -12.15 0.65 0.12
C GLU A 186 -12.84 2.01 -0.07
N LEU A 187 -13.64 2.15 -1.14
CA LEU A 187 -14.41 3.38 -1.37
C LEU A 187 -15.53 3.59 -0.33
N ARG A 188 -16.18 2.53 0.16
CA ARG A 188 -17.17 2.65 1.25
C ARG A 188 -16.51 2.97 2.59
N GLU A 189 -15.28 2.52 2.80
CA GLU A 189 -14.53 2.78 4.03
C GLU A 189 -14.05 4.23 4.12
N ILE A 190 -13.54 4.81 3.03
CA ILE A 190 -13.19 6.24 3.01
C ILE A 190 -14.42 7.16 3.09
N LEU A 191 -15.57 6.73 2.53
CA LEU A 191 -16.87 7.39 2.71
C LEU A 191 -17.44 7.24 4.13
N GLY A 192 -16.93 6.29 4.91
CA GLY A 192 -17.37 5.97 6.28
C GLY A 192 -16.44 6.48 7.38
N LEU A 193 -15.37 7.21 7.04
CA LEU A 193 -14.48 7.82 8.03
C LEU A 193 -15.22 8.86 8.89
N LYS A 194 -15.00 8.83 10.20
CA LYS A 194 -15.56 9.83 11.13
C LYS A 194 -14.80 11.14 11.00
N ASN A 195 -15.52 12.26 11.02
CA ASN A 195 -14.98 13.62 10.94
C ASN A 195 -14.17 13.94 9.66
N VAL A 196 -14.17 13.02 8.69
CA VAL A 196 -13.61 13.19 7.35
C VAL A 196 -14.77 13.04 6.38
N ASN A 197 -14.87 13.97 5.43
CA ASN A 197 -15.99 13.99 4.50
C ASN A 197 -15.46 13.95 3.05
N VAL A 198 -16.30 13.55 2.10
CA VAL A 198 -15.91 13.35 0.69
C VAL A 198 -16.66 14.32 -0.24
N CYS A 199 -15.90 15.00 -1.11
CA CYS A 199 -16.39 15.94 -2.12
C CYS A 199 -16.03 15.46 -3.53
N ILE A 200 -16.93 14.65 -4.12
CA ILE A 200 -16.94 14.44 -5.56
C ILE A 200 -17.77 15.57 -6.19
N LYS A 201 -17.23 16.30 -7.18
CA LYS A 201 -18.03 17.31 -7.89
C LYS A 201 -19.05 16.60 -8.78
N GLU A 202 -20.20 17.22 -9.00
CA GLU A 202 -21.25 16.62 -9.84
C GLU A 202 -20.89 16.62 -11.34
N ALA A 203 -20.02 17.53 -11.78
CA ALA A 203 -19.43 17.52 -13.12
C ALA A 203 -18.52 16.29 -13.34
N ASP A 204 -17.68 15.96 -12.35
CA ASP A 204 -16.75 14.81 -12.39
C ASP A 204 -17.50 13.44 -12.42
N LEU A 205 -18.82 13.44 -12.15
CA LEU A 205 -19.72 12.27 -12.25
C LEU A 205 -20.46 12.19 -13.60
N ALA A 206 -20.25 13.13 -14.52
CA ALA A 206 -20.86 13.09 -15.85
C ALA A 206 -20.26 11.95 -16.67
N THR A 207 -21.10 11.01 -17.10
CA THR A 207 -20.68 9.86 -17.91
C THR A 207 -20.77 10.19 -19.40
N SER A 208 -19.66 10.03 -20.11
CA SER A 208 -19.59 10.07 -21.56
C SER A 208 -20.18 8.80 -22.20
N PRO A 209 -20.39 8.76 -23.53
CA PRO A 209 -20.79 7.52 -24.21
C PRO A 209 -19.82 6.35 -24.04
N ALA A 210 -18.55 6.59 -23.70
CA ALA A 210 -17.55 5.55 -23.43
C ALA A 210 -17.68 4.92 -22.03
N ASP A 211 -18.44 5.54 -21.12
CA ASP A 211 -18.53 5.18 -19.70
C ASP A 211 -19.74 4.30 -19.37
N LYS A 212 -20.42 3.73 -20.37
CA LYS A 212 -21.72 3.03 -20.23
C LYS A 212 -21.66 1.63 -19.60
N VAL A 213 -20.65 1.35 -18.76
CA VAL A 213 -20.54 0.12 -17.98
C VAL A 213 -20.27 0.48 -16.52
N CYS A 214 -21.28 0.29 -15.66
CA CYS A 214 -21.28 0.52 -14.20
C CYS A 214 -21.14 1.99 -13.74
N ALA A 215 -22.22 2.54 -13.15
CA ALA A 215 -22.19 3.80 -12.39
C ALA A 215 -23.14 3.74 -11.18
N VAL A 216 -22.72 4.32 -10.05
CA VAL A 216 -23.50 4.46 -8.81
C VAL A 216 -23.24 5.85 -8.23
N LYS A 217 -24.28 6.55 -7.75
CA LYS A 217 -24.19 7.91 -7.15
C LYS A 217 -23.90 7.87 -5.64
N TYR A 218 -23.70 9.05 -5.04
CA TYR A 218 -24.06 9.54 -3.68
C TYR A 218 -22.98 10.52 -3.13
N GLY A 219 -23.22 11.13 -1.96
CA GLY A 219 -22.41 12.19 -1.32
C GLY A 219 -23.22 12.85 -0.20
N ARG A 220 -22.79 13.92 0.49
CA ARG A 220 -21.58 14.78 0.44
C ARG A 220 -21.14 15.03 1.91
N HIS A 221 -20.41 16.05 2.40
CA HIS A 221 -19.84 17.31 1.89
C HIS A 221 -18.71 17.78 2.86
N CYS A 222 -17.77 18.62 2.43
CA CYS A 222 -16.37 18.73 2.94
C CYS A 222 -15.47 17.58 2.41
N THR A 223 -14.14 17.76 2.46
CA THR A 223 -13.39 17.70 1.20
C THR A 223 -12.21 16.73 1.12
N LEU A 224 -12.50 15.44 0.86
CA LEU A 224 -11.69 14.63 -0.07
C LEU A 224 -12.08 15.04 -1.49
N CYS A 225 -11.25 15.84 -2.17
CA CYS A 225 -11.56 16.32 -3.52
C CYS A 225 -11.05 15.32 -4.56
N PHE A 226 -11.95 14.76 -5.36
CA PHE A 226 -11.55 14.19 -6.65
C PHE A 226 -11.32 15.32 -7.64
N VAL A 227 -10.23 15.23 -8.40
CA VAL A 227 -9.97 16.14 -9.52
C VAL A 227 -9.62 15.30 -10.73
N THR A 228 -10.37 15.53 -11.80
CA THR A 228 -10.09 15.09 -13.16
C THR A 228 -9.90 16.34 -13.99
N ASP A 229 -8.81 16.39 -14.76
CA ASP A 229 -8.61 17.36 -15.84
C ASP A 229 -9.40 16.95 -17.09
#